data_AF-A0A135Z3K8-F1
#
_entry.id   AF-A0A135Z3K8-F1
#
_cell.length_a   1.000
_cell.length_b   1.000
_cell.length_c   1.000
_cell.angle_alpha   90.00
_cell.angle_beta   90.00
_cell.angle_gamma   90.00
#
_symmetry.space_group_name_H-M   'P 1'
#
loop_
_entity.id
_entity.type
_entity.pdbx_description
1 polymer ?
#
loop_
_entity_poly.entity_id
_entity_poly.type
_entity_poly.pdbx_seq_one_letter_code
_entity_poly.pdbx_strand_id
1 'polypeptide(L)'
;MDQYEEPIILPSALKHGVSENDILHAYRESRGPVYVNYDRDPPTIMYVGPGVSGAVWYEIGTARRRGFPQELIVHAMKARKGYLEKEGLK
;
A
#
# COMPACT_ATOMS: atom_id res chain seq x y z
N MET A 1 -13.06 2.93 -13.96
CA MET A 1 -11.82 2.80 -13.17
C MET A 1 -10.72 2.66 -14.19
N ASP A 2 -9.79 3.62 -14.28
CA ASP A 2 -8.58 3.44 -15.07
C ASP A 2 -7.91 2.16 -14.56
N GLN A 3 -7.89 1.11 -15.39
CA GLN A 3 -7.12 -0.09 -15.10
C GLN A 3 -5.66 0.31 -15.19
N TYR A 4 -5.06 0.65 -14.05
CA TYR A 4 -3.61 0.64 -13.95
C TYR A 4 -3.14 -0.77 -14.33
N GLU A 5 -2.08 -0.84 -15.12
CA GLU A 5 -1.33 -2.08 -15.28
C GLU A 5 -0.92 -2.63 -13.90
N GLU A 6 -0.68 -3.93 -13.82
CA GLU A 6 -0.32 -4.61 -12.57
C GLU A 6 0.77 -3.82 -11.80
N PRO A 7 0.58 -3.56 -10.49
CA PRO A 7 1.51 -2.76 -9.73
C PRO A 7 2.85 -3.48 -9.61
N ILE A 8 3.93 -2.71 -9.54
CA ILE A 8 5.28 -3.25 -9.35
C ILE A 8 5.61 -3.19 -7.86
N ILE A 9 5.86 -4.35 -7.25
CA ILE A 9 6.40 -4.43 -5.89
C ILE A 9 7.90 -4.19 -5.95
N LEU A 10 8.37 -3.12 -5.31
CA LEU A 10 9.80 -2.86 -5.18
C LEU A 10 10.39 -3.64 -4.00
N PRO A 11 11.69 -4.00 -4.03
CA PRO A 11 12.35 -4.72 -2.92
C PRO A 11 12.20 -4.03 -1.55
N SER A 12 12.02 -2.71 -1.52
CA SER A 12 11.80 -1.97 -0.28
C SER A 12 10.48 -2.33 0.42
N ALA A 13 9.44 -2.73 -0.32
CA ALA A 13 8.17 -3.13 0.26
C ALA A 13 8.27 -4.46 1.03
N LEU A 14 9.26 -5.29 0.70
CA LEU A 14 9.47 -6.61 1.33
C LEU A 14 10.27 -6.52 2.64
N LYS A 15 10.83 -5.36 2.99
CA LYS A 15 11.73 -5.18 4.14
C LYS A 15 11.13 -5.56 5.50
N HIS A 16 9.80 -5.55 5.62
CA HIS A 16 9.10 -5.87 6.87
C HIS A 16 8.48 -7.27 6.88
N GLY A 17 8.89 -8.15 5.97
CA GLY A 17 8.48 -9.56 5.97
C GLY A 17 7.04 -9.81 5.51
N VAL A 18 6.43 -8.86 4.81
CA VAL A 18 5.12 -9.06 4.19
C VAL A 18 5.31 -9.82 2.88
N SER A 19 4.52 -10.87 2.66
CA SER A 19 4.57 -11.66 1.42
C SER A 19 4.06 -10.84 0.23
N GLU A 20 4.57 -11.08 -0.97
CA GLU A 20 4.07 -10.41 -2.18
C GLU A 20 2.56 -10.62 -2.38
N ASN A 21 2.06 -11.81 -2.06
CA ASN A 21 0.64 -12.13 -2.17
C ASN A 21 -0.22 -11.30 -1.22
N ASP A 22 0.22 -11.13 0.04
CA ASP A 22 -0.47 -10.24 0.99
C ASP A 22 -0.36 -8.78 0.58
N ILE A 23 0.77 -8.34 0.02
CA ILE A 23 0.94 -6.97 -0.49
C ILE A 23 -0.04 -6.70 -1.63
N LEU A 24 -0.11 -7.59 -2.63
CA LEU A 24 -1.01 -7.43 -3.78
C LEU A 24 -2.46 -7.47 -3.36
N HIS A 25 -2.84 -8.42 -2.49
CA HIS A 25 -4.20 -8.52 -1.98
C HIS A 25 -4.58 -7.26 -1.17
N ALA A 26 -3.72 -6.85 -0.24
CA ALA A 26 -3.96 -5.65 0.57
C ALA A 26 -4.04 -4.39 -0.29
N TYR A 27 -3.25 -4.26 -1.35
CA TYR A 27 -3.34 -3.14 -2.28
C TYR A 27 -4.66 -3.12 -3.06
N ARG A 28 -5.07 -4.27 -3.63
CA ARG A 28 -6.30 -4.40 -4.43
C ARG A 28 -7.56 -4.16 -3.61
N GLU A 29 -7.56 -4.66 -2.37
CA GLU A 29 -8.68 -4.52 -1.42
C GLU A 29 -8.50 -3.33 -0.45
N SER A 30 -7.62 -2.39 -0.80
CA SER A 30 -7.27 -1.28 0.08
C SER A 30 -8.38 -0.25 0.24
N ARG A 31 -8.31 0.47 1.35
CA ARG A 31 -9.07 1.67 1.67
C ARG A 31 -8.14 2.87 1.84
N GLY A 32 -8.70 4.06 1.71
CA GLY A 32 -7.99 5.33 1.82
C GLY A 32 -7.96 6.12 0.51
N PRO A 33 -6.99 7.04 0.36
CA PRO A 33 -5.73 7.13 1.11
C PRO A 33 -5.87 7.61 2.56
N VAL A 34 -5.10 7.01 3.49
CA VAL A 34 -5.05 7.37 4.93
C VAL A 34 -4.01 8.44 5.26
N TYR A 35 -3.05 8.65 4.37
CA TYR A 35 -2.00 9.65 4.49
C TYR A 35 -1.30 9.88 3.14
N VAL A 36 -0.76 11.09 2.93
CA VAL A 36 0.12 11.40 1.81
C VAL A 36 1.38 12.05 2.37
N ASN A 37 2.54 11.47 2.06
CA ASN A 37 3.85 12.00 2.42
C ASN A 37 4.41 12.84 1.27
N TYR A 38 4.29 14.16 1.36
CA TYR A 38 4.81 15.12 0.38
C TYR A 38 6.29 15.44 0.55
N ASP A 39 6.95 14.99 1.63
CA ASP A 39 8.40 15.18 1.83
C ASP A 39 9.26 14.22 0.98
N ARG A 40 8.61 13.37 0.19
CA ARG A 40 9.24 12.43 -0.74
C ARG A 40 8.94 12.86 -2.17
N ASP A 41 9.90 12.61 -3.07
CA ASP A 41 9.74 12.83 -4.51
C ASP A 41 9.94 11.50 -5.26
N PRO A 42 8.89 10.93 -5.88
CA PRO A 42 7.50 11.38 -5.84
C PRO A 42 6.85 11.20 -4.44
N PRO A 43 5.74 11.92 -4.15
CA PRO A 43 5.00 11.74 -2.92
C PRO A 43 4.58 10.28 -2.71
N THR A 44 4.66 9.81 -1.46
CA THR A 44 4.18 8.46 -1.12
C THR A 44 2.76 8.54 -0.61
N ILE A 45 1.85 7.80 -1.24
CA ILE A 45 0.45 7.71 -0.83
C ILE A 45 0.29 6.43 -0.01
N MET A 46 -0.31 6.56 1.18
CA MET A 46 -0.51 5.44 2.10
C MET A 46 -1.96 5.00 2.07
N TYR A 47 -2.16 3.69 1.97
CA TYR A 47 -3.44 3.00 2.06
C TYR A 47 -3.38 1.95 3.16
N VAL A 48 -4.53 1.38 3.53
CA VAL A 48 -4.59 0.18 4.37
C VAL A 48 -5.49 -0.87 3.73
N GLY A 49 -5.11 -2.14 3.81
CA GLY A 49 -5.93 -3.23 3.27
C GLY A 49 -5.66 -4.57 3.97
N PRO A 50 -6.59 -5.52 3.86
CA PRO A 50 -6.44 -6.84 4.45
C PRO A 50 -5.46 -7.70 3.65
N GLY A 51 -4.65 -8.51 4.32
CA GLY A 51 -3.95 -9.63 3.66
C GLY A 51 -4.92 -10.71 3.21
N VAL A 52 -4.40 -11.75 2.55
CA VAL A 52 -5.22 -12.78 1.92
C VAL A 52 -6.10 -13.53 2.92
N SER A 53 -5.62 -13.72 4.15
CA SER A 53 -6.39 -14.37 5.21
C SER A 53 -7.50 -13.49 5.82
N GLY A 54 -7.47 -12.17 5.59
CA GLY A 54 -8.34 -11.21 6.27
C GLY A 54 -8.03 -10.96 7.75
N ALA A 55 -7.16 -11.77 8.38
CA ALA A 55 -6.85 -11.68 9.81
C ALA A 55 -5.84 -10.56 10.15
N VAL A 56 -5.02 -10.15 9.18
CA VAL A 56 -4.01 -9.12 9.34
C VAL A 56 -4.26 -8.02 8.33
N TRP A 57 -4.23 -6.78 8.80
CA TRP A 57 -4.27 -5.58 7.96
C TRP A 57 -2.88 -5.02 7.77
N TYR A 58 -2.61 -4.51 6.58
CA TYR A 58 -1.34 -3.95 6.16
C TYR A 58 -1.51 -2.51 5.74
N GLU A 59 -0.52 -1.68 6.06
CA GLU A 59 -0.36 -0.37 5.42
C GLU A 59 0.48 -0.55 4.15
N ILE A 60 0.01 0.03 3.05
CA ILE A 60 0.63 -0.07 1.72
C ILE A 60 0.99 1.34 1.26
N GLY A 61 2.28 1.58 1.06
CA GLY A 61 2.78 2.85 0.53
C GLY A 61 3.06 2.73 -0.95
N THR A 62 2.45 3.61 -1.75
CA THR A 62 2.61 3.65 -3.20
C THR A 62 3.22 4.95 -3.67
N ALA A 63 3.83 4.91 -4.86
CA ALA A 63 4.41 6.05 -5.53
C ALA A 63 4.14 5.97 -7.03
N ARG A 64 3.90 7.14 -7.65
CA ARG A 64 3.77 7.27 -9.10
C ARG A 64 4.90 8.06 -9.68
N ARG A 65 5.49 7.55 -10.76
CA ARG A 65 6.49 8.25 -11.54
C ARG A 65 5.90 8.65 -12.88
N ARG A 66 6.05 9.92 -13.27
CA ARG A 66 5.64 10.40 -14.59
C ARG A 66 6.31 9.56 -15.69
N GLY A 67 5.51 9.09 -16.65
CA GLY A 67 5.99 8.25 -17.76
C GLY A 67 6.07 6.75 -17.44
N PHE A 68 5.67 6.32 -16.23
CA PHE A 68 5.49 4.91 -15.88
C PHE A 68 3.99 4.63 -15.68
N PRO A 69 3.39 3.66 -16.39
CA PRO A 69 1.96 3.39 -16.29
C PRO A 69 1.59 2.58 -15.04
N GLN A 70 2.53 1.86 -14.43
CA GLN A 70 2.29 1.06 -13.23
C GLN A 70 2.40 1.90 -11.95
N GLU A 71 1.59 1.55 -10.96
CA GLU A 71 1.81 1.98 -9.57
C GLU A 71 3.06 1.28 -9.01
N LEU A 72 3.91 2.01 -8.28
CA LEU A 72 5.03 1.41 -7.57
C LEU A 72 4.66 1.21 -6.11
N ILE A 73 4.62 -0.05 -5.64
CA ILE A 73 4.47 -0.36 -4.22
C ILE A 73 5.86 -0.32 -3.58
N VAL A 74 6.08 0.67 -2.72
CA VAL A 74 7.40 0.99 -2.16
C VAL A 74 7.54 0.65 -0.68
N HIS A 75 6.42 0.41 0.00
CA HIS A 75 6.37 0.09 1.43
C HIS A 75 5.20 -0.84 1.72
N ALA A 76 5.44 -1.85 2.55
CA ALA A 76 4.38 -2.63 3.17
C ALA A 76 4.81 -3.05 4.57
N MET A 77 3.89 -2.95 5.53
CA MET A 77 4.05 -3.53 6.86
C MET A 77 2.69 -3.77 7.49
N LYS A 78 2.63 -4.50 8.61
CA LYS A 78 1.40 -4.59 9.41
C LYS A 78 0.92 -3.18 9.75
N ALA A 79 -0.35 -2.91 9.49
CA ALA A 79 -0.94 -1.59 9.67
C ALA A 79 -0.81 -1.16 11.13
N ARG A 80 -0.31 0.07 11.33
CA ARG A 80 -0.26 0.68 12.66
C ARG A 80 -1.67 1.09 13.09
N LYS A 81 -1.92 1.06 14.39
CA LYS A 81 -3.23 1.38 14.99
C LYS A 81 -3.82 2.70 14.47
N GLY A 82 -3.01 3.76 14.41
CA GLY A 82 -3.48 5.07 13.94
C GLY A 82 -3.90 5.13 12.47
N TYR A 83 -3.45 4.20 11.62
CA TYR A 83 -3.92 4.10 10.23
C TYR A 83 -5.19 3.26 10.12
N LEU A 84 -5.35 2.24 10.95
CA LEU A 84 -6.60 1.49 11.07
C LEU A 84 -7.75 2.39 11.57
N GLU A 85 -7.48 3.20 12.60
CA GLU A 85 -8.46 4.12 13.19
C GLU A 85 -8.99 5.14 12.18
N LYS A 86 -8.15 5.59 11.24
CA LYS A 86 -8.54 6.54 10.17
C LYS A 86 -9.57 5.95 9.19
N GLU A 87 -9.60 4.63 9.04
CA GLU A 87 -10.58 3.91 8.21
C GLU A 87 -11.73 3.30 9.04
N GLY A 88 -11.84 3.67 10.32
CA GLY A 88 -12.87 3.14 11.24
C GLY A 88 -12.66 1.67 11.62
N LEU A 89 -11.45 1.15 11.46
CA LEU A 89 -11.07 -0.23 11.80
C LEU A 89 -10.47 -0.26 13.21
N LYS A 90 -10.71 -1.36 13.95
CA LYS A 90 -10.22 -1.59 15.32
C LYS A 90 -9.14 -2.66 15.37
#